data_AF-A0A2J9E610-F1
#
_entry.id   AF-A0A2J9E610-F1
#
_cell.length_a   1.000
_cell.length_b   1.000
_cell.length_c   1.000
_cell.angle_alpha   90.00
_cell.angle_beta   90.00
_cell.angle_gamma   90.00
#
_symmetry.space_group_name_H-M   'P 1'
#
loop_
_entity.id
_entity.type
_entity.pdbx_description
1 polymer ?
#
loop_
_entity_poly.entity_id
_entity_poly.type
_entity_poly.pdbx_seq_one_letter_code
_entity_poly.pdbx_strand_id
1 'polypeptide(L)'
;MIEVNSYAELRTTKPAAAGQVASLNRYYDKDSTFRGGGDFVGYLGTTTLKDDGGTIAVGDGFYWKRTINDPSELNVLHFGAKGDGYADDTEAFMRMYNWTKTWNANCVALPVRFPGGKYLIKPIDLSATDATFFGLLGDDSPLGSLPRTTIISDKSDAPVFKVKARRTVITGMAWNGQASADTVANTGTITADLVSNKQPFFENTCIEGETVNIHCFRAQNTGGTVFKLLDTLDSKFDQIYTLYTYSRVFDVGWSNSPRGVWDHSTAIELSNANFQTGYGDATLYMPRVTQGIMRNVWIEHTRNPGDLSDGGWTIDTLNIEDCGSPFNLNNARVVMRQIGLQSGARISQDAASGRWLSTFEYGYRRDENHGTFMTGSLRVGYFSGYKVTNNTGTDNWYRLGQFFFPNANQQWVIEMIGKGDATSPSTTAASPVNMVGTGKTWINLQRLETVWADAHHMGQPAVLDIRYNRVGTTYAVVWVKLAANSGDTLFNLKCTGPTRFDTGSCSLFQSDLSMVTDTTKIGTLKPAARFGLHNGVAGIGANEKGVVTLATTAGTPTNKTTPSGFVLININGTDRKVPYYD
;
A
#
# COMPACT_ATOMS: atom_id res chain seq x y z
N MET A 1 12.88 26.51 -54.24
CA MET A 1 13.43 25.99 -52.98
C MET A 1 14.92 25.75 -53.20
N ILE A 2 15.78 26.11 -52.25
CA ILE A 2 17.22 25.78 -52.28
C ILE A 2 17.50 24.69 -51.26
N GLU A 3 18.56 23.92 -51.45
CA GLU A 3 19.04 22.96 -50.46
C GLU A 3 20.27 23.53 -49.75
N VAL A 4 20.35 23.28 -48.44
CA VAL A 4 21.48 23.71 -47.60
C VAL A 4 21.91 22.52 -46.73
N ASN A 5 23.21 22.24 -46.67
CA ASN A 5 23.72 21.02 -46.05
C ASN A 5 23.92 21.11 -44.54
N SER A 6 23.97 22.30 -43.96
CA SER A 6 24.14 22.47 -42.51
C SER A 6 23.58 23.80 -41.99
N TYR A 7 23.32 23.86 -40.69
CA TYR A 7 22.84 25.09 -40.05
C TYR A 7 23.91 26.20 -40.10
N ALA A 8 25.19 25.82 -40.05
CA ALA A 8 26.30 26.76 -40.22
C ALA A 8 26.31 27.37 -41.63
N GLU A 9 26.07 26.57 -42.66
CA GLU A 9 25.93 27.05 -44.04
C GLU A 9 24.72 27.97 -44.18
N LEU A 10 23.57 27.62 -43.59
CA LEU A 10 22.34 28.42 -43.63
C LEU A 10 22.56 29.86 -43.12
N ARG A 11 23.39 30.05 -42.08
CA ARG A 11 23.75 31.37 -41.54
C ARG A 11 24.52 32.26 -42.53
N THR A 12 25.18 31.64 -43.50
CA THR A 12 26.01 32.35 -44.51
C THR A 12 25.33 32.44 -45.88
N THR A 13 24.28 31.64 -46.11
CA THR A 13 23.54 31.60 -47.37
C THR A 13 22.44 32.66 -47.38
N LYS A 14 22.70 33.79 -48.03
CA LYS A 14 21.71 34.87 -48.18
C LYS A 14 20.54 34.44 -49.09
N PRO A 15 19.27 34.63 -48.69
CA PRO A 15 18.12 34.43 -49.58
C PRO A 15 18.23 35.30 -50.83
N ALA A 16 17.90 34.75 -52.00
CA ALA A 16 17.85 35.51 -53.26
C ALA A 16 16.68 36.52 -53.28
N ALA A 17 15.60 36.22 -52.57
CA ALA A 17 14.44 37.09 -52.38
C ALA A 17 13.76 36.77 -51.04
N ALA A 18 13.03 37.74 -50.49
CA ALA A 18 12.18 37.48 -49.32
C ALA A 18 11.09 36.45 -49.67
N GLY A 19 10.86 35.50 -48.77
CA GLY A 19 9.95 34.37 -48.99
C GLY A 19 10.59 33.16 -49.68
N GLN A 20 11.88 33.20 -50.06
CA GLN A 20 12.58 32.01 -50.57
C GLN A 20 12.59 30.92 -49.50
N VAL A 21 12.32 29.66 -49.90
CA VAL A 21 12.40 28.51 -49.00
C VAL A 21 13.72 27.79 -49.18
N ALA A 22 14.41 27.50 -48.08
CA ALA A 22 15.56 26.62 -48.00
C ALA A 22 15.17 25.32 -47.28
N SER A 23 15.50 24.17 -47.84
CA SER A 23 15.42 22.89 -47.16
C SER A 23 16.77 22.57 -46.53
N LEU A 24 16.82 22.56 -45.20
CA LEU A 24 18.00 22.20 -44.43
C LEU A 24 18.07 20.68 -44.32
N ASN A 25 19.10 20.05 -44.89
CA ASN A 25 19.21 18.59 -44.90
C ASN A 25 19.51 18.01 -43.50
N ARG A 26 20.26 18.73 -42.66
CA ARG A 26 20.76 18.31 -41.35
C ARG A 26 21.34 19.48 -40.58
N TYR A 27 21.50 19.34 -39.27
CA TYR A 27 22.07 20.38 -38.44
C TYR A 27 23.58 20.56 -38.69
N TYR A 28 24.33 19.46 -38.62
CA TYR A 28 25.78 19.43 -38.80
C TYR A 28 26.17 18.96 -40.19
N ASP A 29 27.13 19.63 -40.83
CA ASP A 29 27.65 19.20 -42.11
C ASP A 29 28.23 17.78 -42.01
N LYS A 30 28.05 16.99 -43.07
CA LYS A 30 28.50 15.58 -43.19
C LYS A 30 27.97 14.62 -42.13
N ASP A 31 26.96 15.00 -41.35
CA ASP A 31 26.22 14.06 -40.51
C ASP A 31 25.41 13.09 -41.37
N SER A 32 25.78 11.81 -41.38
CA SER A 32 25.13 10.77 -42.17
C SER A 32 23.77 10.34 -41.61
N THR A 33 23.38 10.83 -40.42
CA THR A 33 22.09 10.51 -39.79
C THR A 33 20.97 11.48 -40.20
N PHE A 34 21.31 12.57 -40.89
CA PHE A 34 20.36 13.56 -41.42
C PHE A 34 19.42 14.15 -40.36
N ARG A 35 19.94 14.40 -39.15
CA ARG A 35 19.17 14.87 -38.00
C ARG A 35 19.09 16.40 -37.94
N GLY A 36 17.97 16.93 -37.43
CA GLY A 36 17.78 18.36 -37.17
C GLY A 36 17.49 19.25 -38.39
N GLY A 37 17.27 18.63 -39.56
CA GLY A 37 16.89 19.31 -40.81
C GLY A 37 15.47 19.92 -40.78
N GLY A 38 15.02 20.45 -41.91
CA GLY A 38 13.67 21.00 -42.11
C GLY A 38 13.65 22.29 -42.94
N ASP A 39 12.46 22.79 -43.23
CA ASP A 39 12.30 23.94 -44.12
C ASP A 39 12.38 25.28 -43.39
N PHE A 40 13.00 26.26 -44.04
CA PHE A 40 13.15 27.64 -43.57
C PHE A 40 12.70 28.64 -44.63
N VAL A 41 12.01 29.69 -44.20
CA VAL A 41 11.64 30.84 -45.03
C VAL A 41 12.64 31.97 -44.81
N GLY A 42 13.22 32.47 -45.90
CA GLY A 42 14.22 33.52 -45.91
C GLY A 42 13.61 34.93 -45.96
N TYR A 43 14.21 35.85 -45.22
CA TYR A 43 13.82 37.25 -45.17
C TYR A 43 15.05 38.13 -45.41
N LEU A 44 14.84 39.24 -46.12
CA LEU A 44 15.89 40.23 -46.37
C LEU A 44 15.80 41.37 -45.34
N GLY A 45 16.95 41.92 -44.95
CA GLY A 45 17.05 42.98 -43.95
C GLY A 45 17.45 42.46 -42.57
N THR A 46 17.55 43.38 -41.61
CA THR A 46 17.85 43.06 -40.22
C THR A 46 16.58 42.68 -39.46
N THR A 47 16.74 41.94 -38.36
CA THR A 47 15.64 41.53 -37.48
C THR A 47 16.01 41.76 -36.03
N THR A 48 15.00 41.94 -35.17
CA THR A 48 15.17 41.95 -33.71
C THR A 48 15.21 40.54 -33.13
N LEU A 49 14.83 39.52 -33.91
CA LEU A 49 14.94 38.12 -33.53
C LEU A 49 16.42 37.75 -33.44
N LYS A 50 16.77 36.97 -32.41
CA LYS A 50 18.13 36.48 -32.23
C LYS A 50 18.29 35.13 -32.91
N ASP A 51 19.51 34.86 -33.37
CA ASP A 51 19.88 33.49 -33.74
C ASP A 51 19.78 32.62 -32.49
N ASP A 52 18.89 31.64 -32.52
CA ASP A 52 18.63 30.72 -31.40
C ASP A 52 19.31 29.36 -31.62
N GLY A 53 20.04 29.22 -32.73
CA GLY A 53 20.70 28.00 -33.13
C GLY A 53 19.74 26.84 -33.42
N GLY A 54 18.47 27.10 -33.78
CA GLY A 54 17.56 26.05 -34.24
C GLY A 54 16.38 26.52 -35.09
N THR A 55 15.65 27.57 -34.70
CA THR A 55 14.47 28.06 -35.42
C THR A 55 14.68 29.39 -36.14
N ILE A 56 15.65 30.19 -35.71
CA ILE A 56 16.04 31.45 -36.35
C ILE A 56 17.54 31.41 -36.62
N ALA A 57 17.94 31.43 -37.90
CA ALA A 57 19.34 31.58 -38.30
C ALA A 57 19.56 33.00 -38.82
N VAL A 58 20.45 33.78 -38.20
CA VAL A 58 20.69 35.18 -38.58
C VAL A 58 22.02 35.29 -39.32
N GLY A 59 22.00 35.93 -40.49
CA GLY A 59 23.18 36.28 -41.27
C GLY A 59 23.33 37.80 -41.40
N ASP A 60 24.29 38.24 -42.21
CA ASP A 60 24.54 39.67 -42.43
C ASP A 60 23.48 40.29 -43.37
N GLY A 61 22.53 41.03 -42.78
CA GLY A 61 21.44 41.69 -43.52
C GLY A 61 20.36 40.73 -44.05
N PHE A 62 20.22 39.54 -43.46
CA PHE A 62 19.14 38.59 -43.73
C PHE A 62 18.92 37.65 -42.53
N TYR A 63 17.81 36.92 -42.53
CA TYR A 63 17.59 35.81 -41.60
C TYR A 63 16.70 34.73 -42.20
N TRP A 64 16.83 33.52 -41.67
CA TRP A 64 15.99 32.37 -41.98
C TRP A 64 15.14 32.01 -40.77
N LYS A 65 13.85 31.78 -40.99
CA LYS A 65 12.91 31.33 -39.97
C LYS A 65 12.37 29.94 -40.33
N ARG A 66 12.52 28.99 -39.43
CA ARG A 66 12.01 27.62 -39.58
C ARG A 66 10.50 27.62 -39.71
N THR A 67 9.98 26.84 -40.64
CA THR A 67 8.54 26.56 -40.75
C THR A 67 8.16 25.55 -39.66
N ILE A 68 7.27 25.95 -38.75
CA ILE A 68 6.82 25.13 -37.62
C ILE A 68 5.30 25.25 -37.57
N ASN A 69 4.60 24.15 -37.81
CA ASN A 69 3.14 24.13 -37.73
C ASN A 69 2.69 23.76 -36.32
N ASP A 70 3.41 22.83 -35.69
CA ASP A 70 3.16 22.36 -34.33
C ASP A 70 4.48 22.32 -33.54
N PRO A 71 4.54 22.89 -32.32
CA PRO A 71 5.76 22.85 -31.51
C PRO A 71 6.23 21.42 -31.16
N SER A 72 5.38 20.40 -31.28
CA SER A 72 5.74 18.98 -31.11
C SER A 72 6.62 18.43 -32.23
N GLU A 73 6.69 19.09 -33.38
CA GLU A 73 7.60 18.75 -34.48
C GLU A 73 9.07 19.03 -34.09
N LEU A 74 9.31 19.92 -33.12
CA LEU A 74 10.64 20.28 -32.67
C LEU A 74 11.12 19.49 -31.47
N ASN A 75 12.42 19.24 -31.48
CA ASN A 75 13.16 18.49 -30.49
C ASN A 75 14.63 18.94 -30.47
N VAL A 76 15.42 18.48 -29.49
CA VAL A 76 16.80 18.94 -29.28
C VAL A 76 17.73 18.76 -30.48
N LEU A 77 17.46 17.81 -31.41
CA LEU A 77 18.27 17.64 -32.61
C LEU A 77 18.18 18.85 -33.55
N HIS A 78 17.04 19.54 -33.57
CA HIS A 78 16.87 20.78 -34.35
C HIS A 78 17.67 21.96 -33.79
N PHE A 79 18.16 21.85 -32.56
CA PHE A 79 18.98 22.84 -31.87
C PHE A 79 20.45 22.41 -31.74
N GLY A 80 20.82 21.30 -32.39
CA GLY A 80 22.19 20.82 -32.48
C GLY A 80 22.56 19.69 -31.52
N ALA A 81 21.61 19.02 -30.87
CA ALA A 81 21.96 17.81 -30.14
C ALA A 81 22.35 16.69 -31.13
N LYS A 82 23.28 15.82 -30.73
CA LYS A 82 23.67 14.63 -31.51
C LYS A 82 22.96 13.37 -31.02
N GLY A 83 22.76 13.24 -29.70
CA GLY A 83 22.13 12.05 -29.13
C GLY A 83 22.94 10.76 -29.32
N ASP A 84 24.27 10.89 -29.36
CA ASP A 84 25.24 9.79 -29.51
C ASP A 84 25.79 9.27 -28.16
N GLY A 85 25.56 10.01 -27.07
CA GLY A 85 26.02 9.70 -25.72
C GLY A 85 27.49 10.02 -25.47
N TYR A 86 28.13 10.80 -26.35
CA TYR A 86 29.52 11.23 -26.23
C TYR A 86 29.66 12.75 -26.37
N ALA A 87 28.96 13.34 -27.35
CA ALA A 87 28.92 14.78 -27.52
C ALA A 87 28.10 15.43 -26.41
N ASP A 88 28.60 16.57 -25.93
CA ASP A 88 27.90 17.37 -24.93
C ASP A 88 26.69 18.07 -25.57
N ASP A 89 25.50 17.58 -25.22
CA ASP A 89 24.22 18.06 -25.78
C ASP A 89 23.60 19.19 -24.91
N THR A 90 24.31 19.66 -23.88
CA THR A 90 23.82 20.66 -22.92
C THR A 90 23.46 21.99 -23.57
N GLU A 91 24.28 22.48 -24.51
CA GLU A 91 23.96 23.74 -25.21
C GLU A 91 22.70 23.63 -26.08
N ALA A 92 22.54 22.51 -26.78
CA ALA A 92 21.37 22.26 -27.61
C ALA A 92 20.09 22.15 -26.78
N PHE A 93 20.18 21.48 -25.62
CA PHE A 93 19.13 21.49 -24.61
C PHE A 93 18.75 22.92 -24.20
N MET A 94 19.73 23.74 -23.83
CA MET A 94 19.49 25.10 -23.35
C MET A 94 18.89 26.01 -24.42
N ARG A 95 19.29 25.85 -25.69
CA ARG A 95 18.68 26.55 -26.82
C ARG A 95 17.21 26.17 -26.99
N MET A 96 16.89 24.87 -26.96
CA MET A 96 15.50 24.44 -27.02
C MET A 96 14.69 24.92 -25.81
N TYR A 97 15.22 24.79 -24.59
CA TYR A 97 14.58 25.28 -23.37
C TYR A 97 14.27 26.78 -23.42
N ASN A 98 15.18 27.58 -23.98
CA ASN A 98 14.92 29.01 -24.16
C ASN A 98 13.85 29.26 -25.22
N TRP A 99 13.85 28.49 -26.30
CA TRP A 99 12.81 28.57 -27.33
C TRP A 99 11.42 28.18 -26.81
N THR A 100 11.29 27.13 -25.98
CA THR A 100 9.98 26.71 -25.44
C THR A 100 9.32 27.80 -24.60
N LYS A 101 10.11 28.68 -23.96
CA LYS A 101 9.63 29.83 -23.19
C LYS A 101 9.12 30.99 -24.06
N THR A 102 9.52 31.05 -25.34
CA THR A 102 9.24 32.20 -26.21
C THR A 102 8.39 31.85 -27.44
N TRP A 103 8.08 30.57 -27.69
CA TRP A 103 7.36 30.12 -28.89
C TRP A 103 5.99 30.81 -29.05
N ASN A 104 5.16 30.79 -28.01
CA ASN A 104 3.82 31.36 -28.04
C ASN A 104 3.39 31.75 -26.61
N ALA A 105 2.98 33.01 -26.43
CA ALA A 105 2.54 33.52 -25.12
C ALA A 105 1.32 32.78 -24.54
N ASN A 106 0.51 32.15 -25.39
CA ASN A 106 -0.64 31.33 -24.98
C ASN A 106 -0.27 29.86 -24.74
N CYS A 107 0.97 29.44 -25.01
CA CYS A 107 1.45 28.08 -24.84
C CYS A 107 2.69 28.07 -23.91
N VAL A 108 2.44 28.19 -22.61
CA VAL A 108 3.49 28.37 -21.59
C VAL A 108 4.01 27.07 -20.97
N ALA A 109 3.43 25.91 -21.36
CA ALA A 109 3.75 24.60 -20.81
C ALA A 109 4.35 23.65 -21.87
N LEU A 110 5.43 24.09 -22.53
CA LEU A 110 6.13 23.31 -23.55
C LEU A 110 7.38 22.62 -22.97
N PRO A 111 7.46 21.27 -23.01
CA PRO A 111 8.64 20.55 -22.54
C PRO A 111 9.78 20.63 -23.56
N VAL A 112 11.01 20.46 -23.07
CA VAL A 112 12.16 20.12 -23.93
C VAL A 112 11.97 18.69 -24.41
N ARG A 113 11.99 18.47 -25.73
CA ARG A 113 11.72 17.17 -26.34
C ARG A 113 12.99 16.48 -26.80
N PHE A 114 13.13 15.21 -26.45
CA PHE A 114 14.19 14.32 -26.89
C PHE A 114 13.62 13.20 -27.74
N PRO A 115 14.11 12.98 -28.96
CA PRO A 115 13.84 11.76 -29.71
C PRO A 115 14.70 10.61 -29.18
N GLY A 116 14.39 9.37 -29.58
CA GLY A 116 15.15 8.19 -29.20
C GLY A 116 16.65 8.33 -29.45
N GLY A 117 17.46 8.01 -28.44
CA GLY A 117 18.89 8.29 -28.44
C GLY A 117 19.47 8.37 -27.03
N LYS A 118 20.77 8.61 -26.94
CA LYS A 118 21.51 8.77 -25.68
C LYS A 118 22.13 10.16 -25.62
N TYR A 119 21.82 10.95 -24.61
CA TYR A 119 22.25 12.35 -24.54
C TYR A 119 23.15 12.55 -23.32
N LEU A 120 24.34 13.12 -23.56
CA LEU A 120 25.20 13.58 -22.48
C LEU A 120 24.80 15.02 -22.13
N ILE A 121 24.15 15.17 -20.98
CA ILE A 121 23.71 16.47 -20.46
C ILE A 121 24.50 16.73 -19.19
N LYS A 122 25.36 17.75 -19.20
CA LYS A 122 26.05 18.23 -18.01
C LYS A 122 25.07 18.97 -17.08
N PRO A 123 25.41 19.17 -15.80
CA PRO A 123 24.57 19.87 -14.85
C PRO A 123 24.05 21.21 -15.38
N ILE A 124 22.74 21.39 -15.28
CA ILE A 124 22.03 22.62 -15.63
C ILE A 124 21.36 23.15 -14.36
N ASP A 125 21.70 24.39 -13.98
CA ASP A 125 21.09 25.09 -12.86
C ASP A 125 20.17 26.22 -13.36
N LEU A 126 18.87 26.01 -13.19
CA LEU A 126 17.78 26.95 -13.49
C LEU A 126 17.09 27.43 -12.21
N SER A 127 17.66 27.15 -11.04
CA SER A 127 17.03 27.44 -9.75
C SER A 127 17.08 28.91 -9.32
N ALA A 128 17.84 29.75 -10.04
CA ALA A 128 17.96 31.17 -9.75
C ALA A 128 16.65 31.96 -9.92
N THR A 129 15.71 31.45 -10.71
CA THR A 129 14.43 32.13 -11.00
C THR A 129 13.26 31.17 -10.91
N ASP A 130 12.15 31.63 -10.33
CA ASP A 130 10.90 30.86 -10.31
C ASP A 130 10.36 30.68 -11.74
N ALA A 131 10.05 29.43 -12.08
CA ALA A 131 9.40 29.04 -13.31
C ALA A 131 7.98 28.53 -13.04
N THR A 132 7.04 28.89 -13.90
CA THR A 132 5.67 28.36 -13.83
C THR A 132 5.59 26.90 -14.27
N PHE A 133 6.51 26.48 -15.14
CA PHE A 133 6.58 25.15 -15.73
C PHE A 133 8.02 24.75 -16.08
N PHE A 134 8.37 23.49 -15.85
CA PHE A 134 9.53 22.81 -16.42
C PHE A 134 9.08 21.46 -16.97
N GLY A 135 9.62 21.05 -18.12
CA GLY A 135 9.17 19.83 -18.77
C GLY A 135 10.28 19.14 -19.54
N LEU A 136 10.38 17.83 -19.37
CA LEU A 136 11.21 16.94 -20.16
C LEU A 136 10.32 15.87 -20.79
N LEU A 137 10.39 15.72 -22.10
CA LEU A 137 9.63 14.72 -22.84
C LEU A 137 10.57 13.92 -23.72
N GLY A 138 10.82 12.67 -23.36
CA GLY A 138 11.54 11.72 -24.19
C GLY A 138 10.60 10.94 -25.11
N ASP A 139 11.22 10.19 -26.01
CA ASP A 139 10.57 9.17 -26.82
C ASP A 139 10.13 7.98 -25.94
N ASP A 140 8.84 8.00 -25.57
CA ASP A 140 8.22 7.05 -24.66
C ASP A 140 7.87 5.71 -25.34
N SER A 141 7.65 4.73 -24.49
CA SER A 141 7.03 3.46 -24.85
C SER A 141 5.87 3.24 -23.87
N PRO A 142 4.76 2.63 -24.30
CA PRO A 142 3.72 2.17 -23.37
C PRO A 142 4.27 1.20 -22.30
N LEU A 143 5.46 0.65 -22.52
CA LEU A 143 6.24 -0.07 -21.51
C LEU A 143 7.22 0.91 -20.85
N GLY A 144 6.84 1.50 -19.72
CA GLY A 144 7.68 2.46 -19.00
C GLY A 144 9.03 1.93 -18.51
N SER A 145 9.25 0.61 -18.55
CA SER A 145 10.54 -0.03 -18.26
C SER A 145 11.55 0.08 -19.41
N LEU A 146 11.13 0.53 -20.60
CA LEU A 146 11.93 0.61 -21.81
C LEU A 146 11.78 1.95 -22.57
N PRO A 147 11.98 3.12 -21.92
CA PRO A 147 12.02 4.40 -22.63
C PRO A 147 13.21 4.42 -23.60
N ARG A 148 13.03 5.04 -24.78
CA ARG A 148 14.03 5.04 -25.87
C ARG A 148 15.00 6.22 -25.79
N THR A 149 14.71 7.18 -24.92
CA THR A 149 15.61 8.30 -24.59
C THR A 149 16.40 7.96 -23.34
N THR A 150 17.72 8.06 -23.37
CA THR A 150 18.58 7.90 -22.19
C THR A 150 19.39 9.16 -21.93
N ILE A 151 19.31 9.70 -20.73
CA ILE A 151 20.20 10.75 -20.23
C ILE A 151 21.35 10.10 -19.48
N ILE A 152 22.56 10.56 -19.78
CA ILE A 152 23.77 10.37 -18.98
C ILE A 152 24.39 11.74 -18.69
N SER A 153 25.33 11.81 -17.75
CA SER A 153 25.99 13.06 -17.39
C SER A 153 27.46 12.85 -17.03
N ASP A 154 28.10 13.90 -16.54
CA ASP A 154 29.54 13.99 -16.29
C ASP A 154 30.00 13.35 -14.98
N LYS A 155 29.08 12.76 -14.20
CA LYS A 155 29.34 12.15 -12.89
C LYS A 155 29.77 13.15 -11.81
N SER A 156 29.53 14.44 -12.01
CA SER A 156 29.75 15.44 -10.97
C SER A 156 28.75 15.29 -9.83
N ASP A 157 28.97 16.01 -8.73
CA ASP A 157 28.09 15.97 -7.57
C ASP A 157 26.81 16.84 -7.74
N ALA A 158 26.73 17.60 -8.83
CA ALA A 158 25.61 18.50 -9.11
C ALA A 158 24.45 17.75 -9.80
N PRO A 159 23.18 18.06 -9.46
CA PRO A 159 22.04 17.51 -10.18
C PRO A 159 22.12 17.79 -11.68
N VAL A 160 21.76 16.82 -12.53
CA VAL A 160 21.70 17.03 -13.98
C VAL A 160 20.73 18.18 -14.30
N PHE A 161 19.56 18.17 -13.65
CA PHE A 161 18.58 19.23 -13.75
C PHE A 161 18.23 19.76 -12.37
N LYS A 162 18.71 20.97 -12.05
CA LYS A 162 18.31 21.72 -10.86
C LYS A 162 17.39 22.85 -11.27
N VAL A 163 16.16 22.86 -10.75
CA VAL A 163 15.13 23.81 -11.17
C VAL A 163 14.44 24.44 -9.96
N LYS A 164 13.67 25.50 -10.22
CA LYS A 164 12.75 26.11 -9.25
C LYS A 164 11.41 26.32 -9.95
N ALA A 165 10.67 25.24 -10.17
CA ALA A 165 9.47 25.24 -10.99
C ALA A 165 8.22 24.79 -10.22
N ARG A 166 7.12 25.54 -10.32
CA ARG A 166 5.87 25.16 -9.63
C ARG A 166 5.19 23.93 -10.24
N ARG A 167 5.39 23.70 -11.54
CA ARG A 167 4.84 22.53 -12.25
C ARG A 167 5.94 21.86 -13.03
N THR A 168 6.07 20.55 -12.88
CA THR A 168 7.08 19.75 -13.55
C THR A 168 6.45 18.54 -14.24
N VAL A 169 6.86 18.27 -15.47
CA VAL A 169 6.54 17.02 -16.18
C VAL A 169 7.83 16.35 -16.66
N ILE A 170 8.00 15.07 -16.36
CA ILE A 170 9.12 14.26 -16.85
C ILE A 170 8.55 12.96 -17.40
N THR A 171 8.62 12.76 -18.71
CA THR A 171 7.98 11.61 -19.37
C THR A 171 8.91 10.91 -20.33
N GLY A 172 8.91 9.58 -20.34
CA GLY A 172 9.45 8.79 -21.45
C GLY A 172 10.98 8.75 -21.54
N MET A 173 11.67 8.76 -20.41
CA MET A 173 13.14 8.78 -20.40
C MET A 173 13.78 7.85 -19.38
N ALA A 174 15.00 7.45 -19.69
CA ALA A 174 15.89 6.73 -18.80
C ALA A 174 16.96 7.68 -18.25
N TRP A 175 17.31 7.52 -16.99
CA TRP A 175 18.52 8.03 -16.38
C TRP A 175 19.50 6.88 -16.14
N ASN A 176 20.74 7.03 -16.60
CA ASN A 176 21.83 6.13 -16.26
C ASN A 176 22.94 6.92 -15.57
N GLY A 177 23.02 6.80 -14.24
CA GLY A 177 24.00 7.55 -13.43
C GLY A 177 25.43 7.04 -13.54
N GLN A 178 25.66 5.94 -14.26
CA GLN A 178 26.99 5.36 -14.47
C GLN A 178 27.76 5.10 -13.16
N ALA A 179 27.04 4.90 -12.07
CA ALA A 179 27.56 4.65 -10.74
C ALA A 179 27.69 3.14 -10.48
N SER A 180 28.60 2.80 -9.58
CA SER A 180 28.88 1.43 -9.15
C SER A 180 29.34 1.44 -7.70
N ALA A 181 29.06 0.37 -6.97
CA ALA A 181 29.57 0.11 -5.63
C ALA A 181 29.79 -1.40 -5.46
N ASP A 182 30.68 -1.80 -4.55
CA ASP A 182 30.86 -3.21 -4.18
C ASP A 182 29.78 -3.61 -3.15
N THR A 183 28.73 -4.27 -3.62
CA THR A 183 27.59 -4.71 -2.81
C THR A 183 27.80 -6.09 -2.18
N VAL A 184 28.85 -6.81 -2.57
CA VAL A 184 29.19 -8.13 -2.01
C VAL A 184 30.03 -7.95 -0.75
N ALA A 185 31.06 -7.11 -0.79
CA ALA A 185 31.89 -6.82 0.37
C ALA A 185 31.15 -5.96 1.41
N ASN A 186 30.32 -5.03 0.97
CA ASN A 186 29.54 -4.15 1.85
C ASN A 186 28.10 -4.64 1.89
N THR A 187 27.68 -5.33 2.95
CA THR A 187 26.34 -5.92 3.08
C THR A 187 25.29 -5.01 3.73
N GLY A 188 25.72 -4.00 4.49
CA GLY A 188 24.85 -2.96 5.09
C GLY A 188 24.53 -1.81 4.13
N THR A 189 23.86 -0.74 4.55
CA THR A 189 23.58 0.44 3.70
C THR A 189 24.84 0.95 2.98
N ILE A 190 24.76 1.14 1.65
CA ILE A 190 25.82 1.79 0.88
C ILE A 190 25.73 3.29 1.14
N THR A 191 26.83 3.87 1.62
CA THR A 191 26.96 5.32 1.83
C THR A 191 27.59 5.99 0.62
N ALA A 192 27.47 7.31 0.52
CA ALA A 192 27.98 8.09 -0.62
C ALA A 192 29.48 7.86 -0.90
N ASP A 193 30.30 7.63 0.13
CA ASP A 193 31.75 7.41 0.00
C ASP A 193 32.11 6.04 -0.61
N LEU A 194 31.15 5.11 -0.67
CA LEU A 194 31.32 3.76 -1.22
C LEU A 194 30.88 3.65 -2.69
N VAL A 195 30.43 4.75 -3.30
CA VAL A 195 29.91 4.78 -4.68
C VAL A 195 30.86 5.53 -5.59
N SER A 196 31.01 5.06 -6.84
CA SER A 196 31.94 5.67 -7.81
C SER A 196 31.58 7.08 -8.28
N ASN A 197 30.32 7.50 -8.11
CA ASN A 197 29.87 8.89 -8.18
C ASN A 197 28.54 9.03 -7.44
N LYS A 198 28.12 10.26 -7.16
CA LYS A 198 26.89 10.55 -6.40
C LYS A 198 25.98 11.56 -7.10
N GLN A 199 25.99 11.57 -8.43
CA GLN A 199 25.25 12.54 -9.22
C GLN A 199 23.72 12.34 -9.10
N PRO A 200 22.96 13.36 -8.65
CA PRO A 200 21.51 13.34 -8.70
C PRO A 200 20.99 13.57 -10.13
N PHE A 201 19.80 13.05 -10.47
CA PHE A 201 19.19 13.33 -11.77
C PHE A 201 18.42 14.66 -11.76
N PHE A 202 17.44 14.81 -10.86
CA PHE A 202 16.54 15.95 -10.84
C PHE A 202 16.35 16.48 -9.41
N GLU A 203 16.44 17.80 -9.26
CA GLU A 203 16.18 18.52 -8.01
C GLU A 203 15.28 19.73 -8.29
N ASN A 204 14.10 19.76 -7.67
CA ASN A 204 13.26 20.95 -7.68
C ASN A 204 13.35 21.66 -6.32
N THR A 205 13.73 22.92 -6.36
CA THR A 205 13.94 23.77 -5.18
C THR A 205 12.76 24.71 -4.94
N CYS A 206 11.65 24.52 -5.65
CA CYS A 206 10.43 25.28 -5.46
C CYS A 206 9.90 25.02 -4.05
N ILE A 207 9.78 26.08 -3.25
CA ILE A 207 9.12 26.04 -1.94
C ILE A 207 7.68 26.50 -2.09
N GLU A 208 6.87 26.27 -1.06
CA GLU A 208 5.49 26.74 -0.96
C GLU A 208 4.58 26.17 -2.07
N GLY A 209 4.85 24.93 -2.47
CA GLY A 209 4.00 24.14 -3.33
C GLY A 209 4.60 23.83 -4.69
N GLU A 210 4.75 22.54 -4.98
CA GLU A 210 5.04 22.03 -6.32
C GLU A 210 4.07 20.92 -6.75
N THR A 211 3.91 20.78 -8.06
CA THR A 211 3.20 19.67 -8.71
C THR A 211 4.14 19.00 -9.70
N VAL A 212 4.41 17.71 -9.53
CA VAL A 212 5.38 16.95 -10.30
C VAL A 212 4.74 15.69 -10.86
N ASN A 213 4.74 15.55 -12.18
CA ASN A 213 4.26 14.37 -12.86
C ASN A 213 5.41 13.65 -13.55
N ILE A 214 5.66 12.41 -13.15
CA ILE A 214 6.69 11.55 -13.71
C ILE A 214 6.03 10.31 -14.28
N HIS A 215 6.24 10.03 -15.56
CA HIS A 215 5.59 8.92 -16.25
C HIS A 215 6.57 8.18 -17.17
N CYS A 216 6.51 6.84 -17.17
CA CYS A 216 7.38 6.00 -18.00
C CYS A 216 8.86 6.38 -17.84
N PHE A 217 9.36 6.26 -16.61
CA PHE A 217 10.72 6.64 -16.24
C PHE A 217 11.52 5.44 -15.74
N ARG A 218 12.76 5.33 -16.20
CA ARG A 218 13.70 4.30 -15.72
C ARG A 218 14.97 4.92 -15.14
N ALA A 219 15.30 4.61 -13.89
CA ALA A 219 16.62 4.95 -13.33
C ALA A 219 17.51 3.70 -13.26
N GLN A 220 18.78 3.82 -13.60
CA GLN A 220 19.74 2.75 -13.36
C GLN A 220 21.13 3.22 -13.01
N ASN A 221 21.89 2.38 -12.30
CA ASN A 221 23.28 2.64 -11.90
C ASN A 221 23.42 4.04 -11.29
N THR A 222 22.55 4.36 -10.33
CA THR A 222 22.38 5.73 -9.84
C THR A 222 23.05 5.87 -8.48
N GLY A 223 23.99 6.80 -8.36
CA GLY A 223 24.73 7.04 -7.13
C GLY A 223 24.16 8.16 -6.25
N GLY A 224 23.58 9.20 -6.84
CA GLY A 224 22.85 10.26 -6.13
C GLY A 224 21.35 10.00 -6.10
N THR A 225 20.59 10.86 -5.41
CA THR A 225 19.13 10.77 -5.41
C THR A 225 18.56 10.99 -6.82
N VAL A 226 17.61 10.16 -7.28
CA VAL A 226 17.02 10.34 -8.62
C VAL A 226 16.14 11.60 -8.66
N PHE A 227 15.15 11.70 -7.77
CA PHE A 227 14.24 12.85 -7.67
C PHE A 227 14.27 13.44 -6.27
N LYS A 228 14.71 14.69 -6.16
CA LYS A 228 14.61 15.50 -4.94
C LYS A 228 13.50 16.53 -5.10
N LEU A 229 12.49 16.39 -4.27
CA LEU A 229 11.22 17.10 -4.32
C LEU A 229 10.97 17.79 -2.97
N LEU A 230 10.21 18.88 -2.98
CA LEU A 230 10.02 19.75 -1.83
C LEU A 230 8.62 20.36 -1.85
N ASP A 231 7.90 20.31 -0.72
CA ASP A 231 6.58 20.98 -0.58
C ASP A 231 5.56 20.50 -1.62
N THR A 232 5.47 19.20 -1.87
CA THR A 232 4.60 18.65 -2.92
C THR A 232 3.11 18.82 -2.58
N LEU A 233 2.26 19.18 -3.56
CA LEU A 233 0.81 19.40 -3.37
C LEU A 233 -0.09 18.33 -3.99
N ASP A 234 0.16 17.98 -5.25
CA ASP A 234 -0.59 17.04 -6.08
C ASP A 234 0.40 16.52 -7.12
N SER A 235 0.75 15.25 -7.07
CA SER A 235 1.83 14.70 -7.89
C SER A 235 1.61 13.24 -8.21
N LYS A 236 1.98 12.85 -9.43
CA LYS A 236 1.78 11.49 -9.91
C LYS A 236 3.08 10.89 -10.45
N PHE A 237 3.45 9.75 -9.89
CA PHE A 237 4.59 8.95 -10.30
C PHE A 237 4.06 7.62 -10.81
N ASP A 238 4.05 7.41 -12.13
CA ASP A 238 3.47 6.23 -12.76
C ASP A 238 4.47 5.53 -13.67
N GLN A 239 4.51 4.20 -13.62
CA GLN A 239 5.43 3.40 -14.44
C GLN A 239 6.90 3.79 -14.21
N ILE A 240 7.30 3.72 -12.95
CA ILE A 240 8.66 4.03 -12.50
C ILE A 240 9.41 2.73 -12.26
N TYR A 241 10.57 2.57 -12.92
CA TYR A 241 11.37 1.36 -12.85
C TYR A 241 12.79 1.68 -12.44
N THR A 242 13.36 0.94 -11.51
CA THR A 242 14.76 1.17 -11.10
C THR A 242 15.58 -0.11 -10.98
N LEU A 243 16.88 0.00 -11.28
CA LEU A 243 17.85 -1.08 -11.17
C LEU A 243 19.21 -0.54 -10.72
N TYR A 244 19.80 -1.12 -9.69
CA TYR A 244 21.07 -0.69 -9.08
C TYR A 244 21.06 0.80 -8.69
N THR A 245 20.38 1.09 -7.58
CA THR A 245 20.33 2.43 -6.99
C THR A 245 21.09 2.41 -5.66
N TYR A 246 22.09 3.28 -5.52
CA TYR A 246 22.94 3.37 -4.32
C TYR A 246 22.56 4.53 -3.40
N SER A 247 21.52 5.26 -3.77
CA SER A 247 20.87 6.33 -3.00
C SER A 247 19.36 6.27 -3.26
N ARG A 248 18.62 7.26 -2.77
CA ARG A 248 17.16 7.34 -2.85
C ARG A 248 16.67 7.48 -4.29
N VAL A 249 15.54 6.86 -4.60
CA VAL A 249 14.84 7.13 -5.86
C VAL A 249 14.00 8.38 -5.69
N PHE A 250 13.15 8.40 -4.68
CA PHE A 250 12.39 9.58 -4.30
C PHE A 250 12.88 10.07 -2.94
N ASP A 251 13.20 11.36 -2.89
CA ASP A 251 13.44 12.12 -1.66
C ASP A 251 12.47 13.29 -1.67
N VAL A 252 11.37 13.12 -0.94
CA VAL A 252 10.28 14.09 -0.81
C VAL A 252 10.38 14.72 0.56
N GLY A 253 10.79 15.98 0.58
CA GLY A 253 10.91 16.77 1.80
C GLY A 253 9.91 17.93 1.87
N TRP A 254 10.12 18.79 2.87
CA TRP A 254 9.38 20.02 3.05
C TRP A 254 10.30 21.14 3.54
N SER A 255 9.93 22.40 3.26
CA SER A 255 10.75 23.59 3.50
C SER A 255 10.63 24.14 4.92
N ASN A 256 9.60 23.75 5.66
CA ASN A 256 9.15 24.39 6.91
C ASN A 256 8.82 25.88 6.71
N SER A 257 8.43 26.31 5.51
CA SER A 257 7.96 27.68 5.34
C SER A 257 6.74 27.91 6.25
N PRO A 258 6.77 28.94 7.12
CA PRO A 258 5.65 29.24 8.00
C PRO A 258 4.42 29.73 7.21
N ARG A 259 4.60 30.15 5.95
CA ARG A 259 3.54 30.63 5.08
C ARG A 259 2.79 29.47 4.45
N GLY A 260 1.74 29.01 5.11
CA GLY A 260 0.96 27.85 4.65
C GLY A 260 1.33 26.54 5.36
N VAL A 261 2.21 26.59 6.36
CA VAL A 261 2.60 25.44 7.19
C VAL A 261 3.15 24.29 6.33
N TRP A 262 4.23 24.58 5.60
CA TRP A 262 4.89 23.60 4.72
C TRP A 262 5.80 22.67 5.53
N ASP A 263 5.20 21.90 6.43
CA ASP A 263 5.87 20.92 7.30
C ASP A 263 5.64 19.45 6.86
N HIS A 264 5.08 19.28 5.66
CA HIS A 264 4.65 18.02 5.07
C HIS A 264 4.45 18.14 3.54
N SER A 265 4.18 16.99 2.89
CA SER A 265 3.82 16.90 1.47
C SER A 265 2.41 16.35 1.31
N THR A 266 1.76 16.60 0.18
CA THR A 266 0.35 16.28 -0.06
C THR A 266 0.13 15.58 -1.40
N ALA A 267 -0.84 14.66 -1.42
CA ALA A 267 -1.42 14.01 -2.60
C ALA A 267 -0.41 13.49 -3.63
N ILE A 268 0.50 12.65 -3.17
CA ILE A 268 1.37 11.87 -4.05
C ILE A 268 0.70 10.53 -4.38
N GLU A 269 0.50 10.26 -5.68
CA GLU A 269 0.13 8.95 -6.19
C GLU A 269 1.35 8.26 -6.82
N LEU A 270 1.75 7.10 -6.27
CA LEU A 270 2.75 6.20 -6.85
C LEU A 270 2.07 4.95 -7.39
N SER A 271 2.14 4.72 -8.71
CA SER A 271 1.46 3.60 -9.37
C SER A 271 2.32 2.83 -10.37
N ASN A 272 2.05 1.52 -10.47
CA ASN A 272 2.62 0.63 -11.49
C ASN A 272 4.15 0.65 -11.53
N ALA A 273 4.79 0.64 -10.37
CA ALA A 273 6.23 0.83 -10.23
C ALA A 273 6.93 -0.45 -9.77
N ASN A 274 8.20 -0.59 -10.14
CA ASN A 274 9.06 -1.66 -9.65
C ASN A 274 10.45 -1.12 -9.33
N PHE A 275 10.87 -1.31 -8.08
CA PHE A 275 12.17 -0.88 -7.58
C PHE A 275 13.02 -2.11 -7.21
N GLN A 276 14.03 -2.42 -8.02
CA GLN A 276 14.91 -3.55 -7.76
C GLN A 276 16.29 -3.08 -7.32
N THR A 277 16.91 -3.82 -6.39
CA THR A 277 18.34 -3.66 -6.02
C THR A 277 18.69 -2.25 -5.55
N GLY A 278 17.91 -1.72 -4.60
CA GLY A 278 18.21 -0.49 -3.89
C GLY A 278 19.14 -0.74 -2.69
N TYR A 279 20.23 0.02 -2.59
CA TYR A 279 21.27 -0.17 -1.59
C TYR A 279 21.49 1.05 -0.67
N GLY A 280 20.85 2.17 -0.99
CA GLY A 280 20.89 3.40 -0.19
C GLY A 280 20.19 3.27 1.17
N ASP A 281 20.10 4.38 1.89
CA ASP A 281 19.47 4.46 3.21
C ASP A 281 17.93 4.32 3.14
N ALA A 282 17.33 4.65 2.00
CA ALA A 282 15.96 4.36 1.63
C ALA A 282 15.83 4.34 0.10
N THR A 283 14.97 3.51 -0.47
CA THR A 283 14.57 3.62 -1.88
C THR A 283 13.50 4.69 -2.06
N LEU A 284 12.46 4.64 -1.22
CA LEU A 284 11.39 5.63 -1.15
C LEU A 284 11.53 6.42 0.15
N TYR A 285 11.95 7.68 0.10
CA TYR A 285 11.98 8.56 1.27
C TYR A 285 10.88 9.61 1.11
N MET A 286 9.71 9.33 1.70
CA MET A 286 8.50 10.14 1.59
C MET A 286 7.77 10.27 2.94
N PRO A 287 8.44 10.68 4.03
CA PRO A 287 7.78 10.93 5.30
C PRO A 287 6.77 12.08 5.19
N ARG A 288 5.74 12.07 6.05
CA ARG A 288 4.70 13.11 6.14
C ARG A 288 3.98 13.40 4.82
N VAL A 289 3.88 12.45 3.90
CA VAL A 289 2.96 12.59 2.77
C VAL A 289 1.55 12.33 3.25
N THR A 290 0.68 13.33 3.17
CA THR A 290 -0.75 13.20 3.49
C THR A 290 -1.57 13.00 2.22
N GLN A 291 -2.72 12.32 2.34
CA GLN A 291 -3.58 11.97 1.19
C GLN A 291 -2.82 11.21 0.09
N GLY A 292 -1.79 10.45 0.47
CA GLY A 292 -0.98 9.65 -0.43
C GLY A 292 -1.69 8.39 -0.91
N ILE A 293 -1.31 7.94 -2.10
CA ILE A 293 -1.87 6.75 -2.74
C ILE A 293 -0.73 5.91 -3.31
N MET A 294 -0.76 4.61 -3.07
CA MET A 294 0.15 3.64 -3.68
C MET A 294 -0.64 2.52 -4.34
N ARG A 295 -0.37 2.20 -5.61
CA ARG A 295 -1.10 1.19 -6.38
C ARG A 295 -0.20 0.30 -7.22
N ASN A 296 -0.24 -1.01 -7.02
CA ASN A 296 0.52 -1.97 -7.83
C ASN A 296 2.02 -1.65 -7.88
N VAL A 297 2.67 -1.72 -6.71
CA VAL A 297 4.09 -1.40 -6.53
C VAL A 297 4.86 -2.61 -6.04
N TRP A 298 6.06 -2.81 -6.58
CA TRP A 298 7.00 -3.86 -6.21
C TRP A 298 8.32 -3.25 -5.73
N ILE A 299 8.85 -3.76 -4.62
CA ILE A 299 10.16 -3.40 -4.09
C ILE A 299 10.91 -4.70 -3.79
N GLU A 300 12.01 -4.93 -4.49
CA GLU A 300 12.67 -6.24 -4.52
C GLU A 300 14.19 -6.11 -4.30
N HIS A 301 14.78 -7.07 -3.59
CA HIS A 301 16.23 -7.20 -3.39
C HIS A 301 16.88 -5.91 -2.85
N THR A 302 16.16 -5.20 -1.98
CA THR A 302 16.49 -3.83 -1.57
C THR A 302 16.84 -3.77 -0.09
N ARG A 303 17.96 -3.14 0.27
CA ARG A 303 18.42 -3.04 1.67
C ARG A 303 17.42 -2.30 2.53
N ASN A 304 16.99 -1.13 2.06
CA ASN A 304 16.07 -0.25 2.77
C ASN A 304 14.91 0.16 1.85
N PRO A 305 13.76 -0.53 1.91
CA PRO A 305 12.69 -0.36 0.92
C PRO A 305 12.04 1.02 0.98
N GLY A 306 12.02 1.68 2.15
CA GLY A 306 11.60 3.07 2.24
C GLY A 306 11.07 3.50 3.61
N ASP A 307 10.81 4.80 3.69
CA ASP A 307 10.25 5.52 4.83
C ASP A 307 9.08 6.42 4.39
N LEU A 308 7.87 6.03 4.81
CA LEU A 308 6.62 6.75 4.61
C LEU A 308 5.98 7.13 5.95
N SER A 309 6.80 7.22 7.01
CA SER A 309 6.37 7.51 8.39
C SER A 309 5.60 8.82 8.51
N ASP A 310 4.72 8.90 9.51
CA ASP A 310 3.81 10.04 9.77
C ASP A 310 2.92 10.45 8.57
N GLY A 311 2.89 9.65 7.50
CA GLY A 311 2.05 9.89 6.33
C GLY A 311 0.59 9.48 6.53
N GLY A 312 -0.25 9.79 5.55
CA GLY A 312 -1.62 9.30 5.41
C GLY A 312 -1.79 8.64 4.05
N TRP A 313 -1.92 7.31 4.00
CA TRP A 313 -1.79 6.52 2.77
C TRP A 313 -2.95 5.54 2.54
N THR A 314 -3.41 5.45 1.29
CA THR A 314 -4.13 4.28 0.78
C THR A 314 -3.16 3.43 -0.04
N ILE A 315 -2.95 2.17 0.35
CA ILE A 315 -2.01 1.25 -0.31
C ILE A 315 -2.75 0.04 -0.85
N ASP A 316 -2.79 -0.07 -2.18
CA ASP A 316 -3.44 -1.16 -2.89
C ASP A 316 -2.39 -1.96 -3.67
N THR A 317 -2.16 -3.22 -3.29
CA THR A 317 -1.18 -4.09 -3.95
C THR A 317 0.25 -3.55 -3.86
N LEU A 318 0.89 -3.75 -2.71
CA LEU A 318 2.31 -3.51 -2.48
C LEU A 318 2.99 -4.86 -2.23
N ASN A 319 4.01 -5.17 -3.02
CA ASN A 319 4.85 -6.35 -2.85
C ASN A 319 6.26 -5.94 -2.42
N ILE A 320 6.72 -6.50 -1.30
CA ILE A 320 8.06 -6.30 -0.77
C ILE A 320 8.70 -7.67 -0.63
N GLU A 321 9.79 -7.89 -1.36
CA GLU A 321 10.45 -9.20 -1.44
C GLU A 321 11.95 -9.06 -1.22
N ASP A 322 12.52 -9.94 -0.39
CA ASP A 322 13.96 -10.01 -0.13
C ASP A 322 14.57 -8.63 0.24
N CYS A 323 13.90 -7.93 1.16
CA CYS A 323 14.32 -6.61 1.63
C CYS A 323 14.92 -6.69 3.05
N GLY A 324 16.05 -6.00 3.27
CA GLY A 324 16.83 -6.11 4.50
C GLY A 324 16.14 -5.52 5.74
N SER A 325 15.67 -4.28 5.64
CA SER A 325 14.95 -3.57 6.71
C SER A 325 13.43 -3.54 6.46
N PRO A 326 12.61 -3.26 7.49
CA PRO A 326 11.18 -3.05 7.29
C PRO A 326 10.92 -1.88 6.35
N PHE A 327 9.84 -1.97 5.58
CA PHE A 327 9.22 -0.77 5.01
C PHE A 327 8.57 0.04 6.14
N ASN A 328 9.07 1.25 6.36
CA ASN A 328 8.71 2.05 7.52
C ASN A 328 7.40 2.82 7.28
N LEU A 329 6.37 2.43 8.02
CA LEU A 329 5.06 3.09 8.14
C LEU A 329 4.79 3.47 9.61
N ASN A 330 5.83 3.73 10.39
CA ASN A 330 5.69 4.13 11.79
C ASN A 330 4.92 5.44 11.88
N ASN A 331 4.01 5.51 12.86
CA ASN A 331 3.07 6.62 13.01
C ASN A 331 2.26 6.95 11.73
N ALA A 332 2.23 6.10 10.70
CA ALA A 332 1.45 6.39 9.50
C ALA A 332 -0.03 6.03 9.72
N ARG A 333 -0.91 6.79 9.06
CA ARG A 333 -2.35 6.54 9.00
C ARG A 333 -2.64 5.81 7.70
N VAL A 334 -2.79 4.49 7.76
CA VAL A 334 -2.74 3.68 6.53
C VAL A 334 -3.97 2.79 6.41
N VAL A 335 -4.55 2.77 5.21
CA VAL A 335 -5.50 1.73 4.78
C VAL A 335 -4.80 0.89 3.72
N MET A 336 -4.68 -0.41 3.95
CA MET A 336 -3.94 -1.33 3.09
C MET A 336 -4.78 -2.50 2.63
N ARG A 337 -4.53 -2.98 1.41
CA ARG A 337 -5.05 -4.26 0.92
C ARG A 337 -4.10 -4.93 -0.06
N GLN A 338 -4.15 -6.26 -0.09
CA GLN A 338 -3.36 -7.11 -0.99
C GLN A 338 -1.85 -6.90 -0.82
N ILE A 339 -1.35 -6.97 0.42
CA ILE A 339 0.06 -6.75 0.72
C ILE A 339 0.85 -8.07 0.63
N GLY A 340 1.80 -8.13 -0.32
CA GLY A 340 2.71 -9.25 -0.51
C GLY A 340 4.02 -9.04 0.25
N LEU A 341 4.34 -9.94 1.19
CA LEU A 341 5.59 -9.93 1.94
C LEU A 341 6.26 -11.29 1.78
N GLN A 342 7.45 -11.33 1.18
CA GLN A 342 8.19 -12.57 0.93
C GLN A 342 9.62 -12.50 1.45
N SER A 343 10.23 -13.67 1.66
CA SER A 343 11.66 -13.81 1.99
C SER A 343 12.11 -12.97 3.20
N GLY A 344 11.29 -12.91 4.25
CA GLY A 344 11.60 -12.16 5.48
C GLY A 344 11.34 -10.65 5.41
N ALA A 345 10.82 -10.14 4.29
CA ALA A 345 10.35 -8.77 4.18
C ALA A 345 9.24 -8.47 5.20
N ARG A 346 9.22 -7.23 5.70
CA ARG A 346 8.33 -6.81 6.77
C ARG A 346 7.92 -5.35 6.60
N ILE A 347 6.82 -4.99 7.24
CA ILE A 347 6.35 -3.61 7.39
C ILE A 347 6.42 -3.28 8.88
N SER A 348 6.88 -2.08 9.21
CA SER A 348 6.86 -1.54 10.59
C SER A 348 5.76 -0.49 10.67
N GLN A 349 4.86 -0.64 11.65
CA GLN A 349 3.68 0.21 11.89
C GLN A 349 3.63 0.66 13.35
N ASP A 350 4.82 0.82 13.92
CA ASP A 350 5.00 1.05 15.34
C ASP A 350 4.62 2.48 15.72
N ALA A 351 4.17 2.60 16.97
CA ALA A 351 4.04 3.87 17.65
C ALA A 351 5.44 4.38 18.06
N ALA A 352 6.12 5.08 17.16
CA ALA A 352 7.45 5.62 17.42
C ALA A 352 7.39 7.01 18.09
N SER A 353 8.44 7.38 18.84
CA SER A 353 8.62 8.74 19.37
C SER A 353 8.72 9.77 18.23
N GLY A 354 8.38 11.03 18.50
CA GLY A 354 8.52 12.11 17.51
C GLY A 354 7.34 12.24 16.54
N ARG A 355 6.19 11.66 16.89
CA ARG A 355 4.89 11.82 16.23
C ARG A 355 4.64 13.26 15.79
N TRP A 356 4.34 13.43 14.50
CA TRP A 356 4.04 14.74 13.91
C TRP A 356 2.64 15.25 14.28
N LEU A 357 1.63 14.38 14.22
CA LEU A 357 0.23 14.71 14.46
C LEU A 357 -0.20 14.40 15.90
N SER A 358 -1.42 14.84 16.22
CA SER A 358 -2.08 14.51 17.48
C SER A 358 -2.27 12.99 17.64
N THR A 359 -2.18 12.50 18.88
CA THR A 359 -2.40 11.08 19.20
C THR A 359 -3.75 10.55 18.70
N PHE A 360 -4.77 11.40 18.55
CA PHE A 360 -6.11 11.00 18.09
C PHE A 360 -6.17 10.67 16.59
N GLU A 361 -5.17 11.05 15.81
CA GLU A 361 -5.16 10.86 14.35
C GLU A 361 -4.62 9.49 13.94
N TYR A 362 -3.85 8.83 14.81
CA TYR A 362 -3.11 7.61 14.46
C TYR A 362 -3.98 6.36 14.46
N GLY A 363 -3.62 5.44 13.56
CA GLY A 363 -4.22 4.13 13.44
C GLY A 363 -4.12 3.61 12.01
N TYR A 364 -4.25 2.30 11.86
CA TYR A 364 -4.23 1.69 10.53
C TYR A 364 -5.26 0.58 10.42
N ARG A 365 -5.57 0.25 9.16
CA ARG A 365 -6.45 -0.83 8.77
C ARG A 365 -5.80 -1.63 7.65
N ARG A 366 -5.84 -2.94 7.76
CA ARG A 366 -5.37 -3.88 6.75
C ARG A 366 -6.49 -4.84 6.40
N ASP A 367 -6.97 -4.79 5.16
CA ASP A 367 -8.00 -5.65 4.62
C ASP A 367 -7.37 -6.64 3.62
N GLU A 368 -7.35 -7.92 3.97
CA GLU A 368 -6.79 -8.98 3.13
C GLU A 368 -7.85 -10.05 2.85
N ASN A 369 -7.59 -10.88 1.84
CA ASN A 369 -8.44 -12.03 1.54
C ASN A 369 -8.58 -13.01 2.72
N HIS A 370 -7.65 -12.98 3.67
CA HIS A 370 -7.59 -13.84 4.84
C HIS A 370 -8.05 -13.17 6.14
N GLY A 371 -8.54 -11.92 6.09
CA GLY A 371 -9.12 -11.23 7.24
C GLY A 371 -8.90 -9.73 7.22
N THR A 372 -9.42 -9.05 8.24
CA THR A 372 -9.20 -7.62 8.48
C THR A 372 -8.54 -7.43 9.85
N PHE A 373 -7.50 -6.59 9.89
CA PHE A 373 -6.88 -6.10 11.11
C PHE A 373 -7.07 -4.58 11.20
N MET A 374 -7.47 -4.06 12.35
CA MET A 374 -7.61 -2.62 12.56
C MET A 374 -7.29 -2.22 14.00
N THR A 375 -6.70 -1.03 14.18
CA THR A 375 -6.37 -0.47 15.50
C THR A 375 -7.38 0.59 15.98
N GLY A 376 -8.45 0.83 15.21
CA GLY A 376 -9.47 1.84 15.46
C GLY A 376 -10.84 1.27 15.84
N SER A 377 -11.86 2.12 15.84
CA SER A 377 -13.23 1.75 16.20
C SER A 377 -13.93 0.94 15.09
N LEU A 378 -14.67 -0.11 15.48
CA LEU A 378 -15.62 -0.81 14.62
C LEU A 378 -17.05 -0.55 15.11
N ARG A 379 -17.94 -0.08 14.23
CA ARG A 379 -19.38 0.04 14.47
C ARG A 379 -20.14 -0.74 13.41
N VAL A 380 -21.04 -1.62 13.84
CA VAL A 380 -21.89 -2.41 12.95
C VAL A 380 -23.36 -2.23 13.28
N GLY A 381 -24.25 -2.41 12.30
CA GLY A 381 -25.70 -2.38 12.51
C GLY A 381 -26.21 -3.64 13.21
N TYR A 382 -25.80 -4.82 12.71
CA TYR A 382 -26.05 -6.12 13.32
C TYR A 382 -24.93 -7.09 12.91
N PHE A 383 -24.75 -8.17 13.67
CA PHE A 383 -23.83 -9.26 13.32
C PHE A 383 -24.61 -10.45 12.78
N SER A 384 -24.13 -11.01 11.66
CA SER A 384 -24.51 -12.34 11.20
C SER A 384 -23.26 -13.22 11.09
N GLY A 385 -23.43 -14.53 10.98
CA GLY A 385 -22.34 -15.51 10.98
C GLY A 385 -22.69 -16.75 10.16
N TYR A 386 -22.03 -17.86 10.49
CA TYR A 386 -22.37 -19.16 9.91
C TYR A 386 -23.76 -19.59 10.37
N LYS A 387 -24.44 -20.41 9.56
CA LYS A 387 -25.83 -20.80 9.81
C LYS A 387 -26.08 -22.26 9.48
N VAL A 388 -26.85 -22.92 10.32
CA VAL A 388 -27.44 -24.25 10.09
C VAL A 388 -28.94 -24.17 10.36
N THR A 389 -29.75 -24.74 9.48
CA THR A 389 -31.22 -24.59 9.50
C THR A 389 -31.89 -25.95 9.57
N ASN A 390 -32.77 -26.17 10.56
CA ASN A 390 -33.62 -27.36 10.63
C ASN A 390 -35.12 -26.99 10.62
N ASN A 391 -35.71 -27.00 9.43
CA ASN A 391 -37.15 -26.82 9.20
C ASN A 391 -37.89 -28.15 8.98
N THR A 392 -37.28 -29.27 9.35
CA THR A 392 -37.89 -30.59 9.18
C THR A 392 -38.63 -31.01 10.44
N GLY A 393 -39.59 -31.92 10.28
CA GLY A 393 -40.29 -32.55 11.39
C GLY A 393 -39.44 -33.51 12.24
N THR A 394 -38.13 -33.63 11.97
CA THR A 394 -37.21 -34.52 12.70
C THR A 394 -35.99 -33.77 13.22
N ASP A 395 -35.44 -34.25 14.33
CA ASP A 395 -34.15 -33.77 14.81
C ASP A 395 -33.04 -34.26 13.89
N ASN A 396 -32.22 -33.35 13.36
CA ASN A 396 -31.16 -33.70 12.42
C ASN A 396 -29.78 -33.31 12.96
N TRP A 397 -28.79 -34.15 12.64
CA TRP A 397 -27.38 -33.85 12.90
C TRP A 397 -26.81 -33.01 11.76
N TYR A 398 -25.98 -32.04 12.11
CA TYR A 398 -25.23 -31.21 11.17
C TYR A 398 -23.75 -31.25 11.53
N ARG A 399 -22.89 -31.39 10.52
CA ARG A 399 -21.45 -31.24 10.69
C ARG A 399 -21.10 -29.76 10.60
N LEU A 400 -20.66 -29.13 11.69
CA LEU A 400 -20.31 -27.71 11.65
C LEU A 400 -19.05 -27.48 10.81
N GLY A 401 -18.03 -28.31 11.00
CA GLY A 401 -16.78 -28.21 10.27
C GLY A 401 -15.59 -28.71 11.09
N GLN A 402 -14.39 -28.33 10.65
CA GLN A 402 -13.12 -28.71 11.26
C GLN A 402 -12.35 -27.49 11.73
N PHE A 403 -11.78 -27.58 12.92
CA PHE A 403 -11.03 -26.53 13.60
C PHE A 403 -9.57 -26.93 13.72
N PHE A 404 -8.66 -26.04 13.36
CA PHE A 404 -7.21 -26.20 13.51
C PHE A 404 -6.67 -25.33 14.65
N PHE A 405 -5.72 -25.90 15.38
CA PHE A 405 -5.08 -25.31 16.54
C PHE A 405 -3.56 -25.35 16.35
N PRO A 406 -2.92 -24.33 15.75
CA PRO A 406 -1.46 -24.31 15.60
C PRO A 406 -0.71 -24.34 16.94
N ASN A 407 -1.26 -23.71 17.99
CA ASN A 407 -0.59 -23.59 19.28
C ASN A 407 -1.22 -24.48 20.36
N ALA A 408 -0.41 -24.96 21.31
CA ALA A 408 -0.91 -25.55 22.55
C ALA A 408 -1.59 -24.46 23.40
N ASN A 409 -2.56 -24.88 24.22
CA ASN A 409 -3.42 -24.02 25.03
C ASN A 409 -4.28 -23.01 24.24
N GLN A 410 -4.43 -23.21 22.92
CA GLN A 410 -5.33 -22.42 22.09
C GLN A 410 -6.79 -22.82 22.33
N GLN A 411 -7.69 -21.84 22.26
CA GLN A 411 -9.12 -22.03 22.43
C GLN A 411 -9.91 -21.57 21.20
N TRP A 412 -11.00 -22.29 20.92
CA TRP A 412 -12.09 -21.86 20.06
C TRP A 412 -13.39 -21.85 20.86
N VAL A 413 -14.18 -20.80 20.72
CA VAL A 413 -15.53 -20.69 21.29
C VAL A 413 -16.53 -20.61 20.14
N ILE A 414 -17.47 -21.54 20.12
CA ILE A 414 -18.60 -21.56 19.19
C ILE A 414 -19.82 -21.06 19.96
N GLU A 415 -20.26 -19.84 19.67
CA GLU A 415 -21.46 -19.25 20.25
C GLU A 415 -22.63 -19.46 19.29
N MET A 416 -23.53 -20.39 19.62
CA MET A 416 -24.70 -20.72 18.82
C MET A 416 -25.95 -20.04 19.41
N ILE A 417 -26.72 -19.37 18.56
CA ILE A 417 -27.97 -18.69 18.89
C ILE A 417 -29.08 -19.27 18.02
N GLY A 418 -30.09 -19.85 18.65
CA GLY A 418 -31.22 -20.49 17.98
C GLY A 418 -32.19 -21.06 19.01
N LYS A 419 -33.49 -20.97 18.73
CA LYS A 419 -34.54 -21.44 19.64
C LYS A 419 -35.02 -22.83 19.23
N GLY A 420 -35.26 -23.71 20.20
CA GLY A 420 -35.63 -25.11 19.95
C GLY A 420 -36.97 -25.33 19.26
N ASP A 421 -37.90 -24.38 19.39
CA ASP A 421 -39.25 -24.48 18.83
C ASP A 421 -39.91 -23.10 18.68
N ALA A 422 -41.18 -23.07 18.27
CA ALA A 422 -42.00 -21.87 18.15
C ALA A 422 -42.81 -21.50 19.42
N THR A 423 -42.58 -22.13 20.58
CA THR A 423 -43.39 -21.85 21.79
C THR A 423 -43.19 -20.43 22.32
N SER A 424 -44.28 -19.75 22.68
CA SER A 424 -44.24 -18.41 23.24
C SER A 424 -43.84 -18.43 24.72
N PRO A 425 -43.04 -17.46 25.21
CA PRO A 425 -42.69 -17.33 26.63
C PRO A 425 -43.88 -16.77 27.43
N SER A 426 -44.93 -17.58 27.61
CA SER A 426 -46.21 -17.14 28.20
C SER A 426 -46.47 -17.67 29.62
N THR A 427 -45.59 -18.51 30.17
CA THR A 427 -45.74 -19.12 31.49
C THR A 427 -44.55 -18.85 32.40
N THR A 428 -44.76 -18.93 33.72
CA THR A 428 -43.69 -18.86 34.71
C THR A 428 -42.67 -19.97 34.44
N ALA A 429 -41.39 -19.62 34.33
CA ALA A 429 -40.33 -20.60 34.11
C ALA A 429 -40.20 -21.54 35.32
N ALA A 430 -40.42 -22.83 35.08
CA ALA A 430 -40.37 -23.85 36.14
C ALA A 430 -38.95 -24.41 36.37
N SER A 431 -38.03 -24.30 35.41
CA SER A 431 -36.68 -24.82 35.58
C SER A 431 -35.73 -24.19 34.56
N PRO A 432 -34.45 -23.97 34.91
CA PRO A 432 -33.44 -23.48 33.97
C PRO A 432 -33.27 -24.36 32.71
N VAL A 433 -33.55 -25.66 32.80
CA VAL A 433 -33.41 -26.60 31.66
C VAL A 433 -34.65 -26.68 30.76
N ASN A 434 -35.80 -26.17 31.22
CA ASN A 434 -37.09 -26.18 30.50
C ASN A 434 -37.67 -24.76 30.37
N MET A 435 -36.82 -23.73 30.39
CA MET A 435 -37.24 -22.34 30.33
C MET A 435 -37.56 -21.96 28.88
N VAL A 436 -38.84 -21.69 28.58
CA VAL A 436 -39.26 -21.18 27.26
C VAL A 436 -38.73 -19.76 27.09
N GLY A 437 -37.65 -19.61 26.33
CA GLY A 437 -36.95 -18.34 26.12
C GLY A 437 -35.98 -18.42 24.94
N THR A 438 -35.22 -17.34 24.70
CA THR A 438 -34.18 -17.35 23.67
C THR A 438 -33.14 -18.43 23.96
N GLY A 439 -32.85 -19.25 22.96
CA GLY A 439 -31.89 -20.34 23.07
C GLY A 439 -30.47 -19.95 22.70
N LYS A 440 -29.51 -20.32 23.55
CA LYS A 440 -28.07 -20.21 23.26
C LYS A 440 -27.33 -21.47 23.70
N THR A 441 -26.30 -21.82 22.95
CA THR A 441 -25.36 -22.90 23.31
C THR A 441 -23.94 -22.41 23.09
N TRP A 442 -23.09 -22.57 24.10
CA TRP A 442 -21.66 -22.35 23.97
C TRP A 442 -20.94 -23.68 23.94
N ILE A 443 -20.07 -23.85 22.95
CA ILE A 443 -19.17 -24.99 22.83
C ILE A 443 -17.75 -24.45 22.87
N ASN A 444 -16.99 -24.85 23.86
CA ASN A 444 -15.57 -24.49 23.99
C ASN A 444 -14.74 -25.67 23.52
N LEU A 445 -13.74 -25.40 22.69
CA LEU A 445 -12.71 -26.35 22.32
C LEU A 445 -11.37 -25.81 22.80
N GLN A 446 -10.55 -26.64 23.43
CA GLN A 446 -9.21 -26.26 23.88
C GLN A 446 -8.21 -27.32 23.47
N ARG A 447 -7.10 -26.92 22.85
CA ARG A 447 -5.96 -27.81 22.61
C ARG A 447 -5.07 -27.82 23.84
N LEU A 448 -4.98 -28.96 24.51
CA LEU A 448 -3.95 -29.26 25.50
C LEU A 448 -2.93 -30.22 24.84
N GLU A 449 -2.75 -31.43 25.37
CA GLU A 449 -2.07 -32.53 24.68
C GLU A 449 -2.84 -33.04 23.46
N THR A 450 -4.17 -32.91 23.52
CA THR A 450 -5.10 -33.10 22.41
C THR A 450 -6.26 -32.11 22.58
N VAL A 451 -7.26 -32.16 21.70
CA VAL A 451 -8.42 -31.27 21.79
C VAL A 451 -9.45 -31.81 22.78
N TRP A 452 -9.80 -30.97 23.75
CA TRP A 452 -10.87 -31.17 24.72
C TRP A 452 -12.04 -30.24 24.42
N ALA A 453 -13.23 -30.63 24.88
CA ALA A 453 -14.43 -29.84 24.71
C ALA A 453 -15.30 -29.83 25.96
N ASP A 454 -15.87 -28.67 26.25
CA ASP A 454 -16.96 -28.47 27.20
C ASP A 454 -18.07 -27.64 26.56
N ALA A 455 -19.27 -27.72 27.11
CA ALA A 455 -20.40 -26.96 26.61
C ALA A 455 -21.43 -26.66 27.70
N HIS A 456 -22.21 -25.62 27.47
CA HIS A 456 -23.42 -25.37 28.25
C HIS A 456 -24.49 -24.65 27.43
N HIS A 457 -25.69 -24.64 27.98
CA HIS A 457 -26.90 -24.13 27.36
C HIS A 457 -27.48 -22.97 28.19
N MET A 458 -28.19 -22.07 27.51
CA MET A 458 -28.98 -21.01 28.12
C MET A 458 -30.34 -20.93 27.42
N GLY A 459 -31.41 -20.73 28.20
CA GLY A 459 -32.77 -20.72 27.66
C GLY A 459 -33.16 -22.03 27.00
N GLN A 460 -33.82 -21.95 25.85
CA GLN A 460 -34.30 -23.11 25.10
C GLN A 460 -33.52 -23.24 23.77
N PRO A 461 -32.27 -23.72 23.80
CA PRO A 461 -31.44 -23.83 22.59
C PRO A 461 -32.04 -24.76 21.55
N ALA A 462 -31.77 -24.47 20.28
CA ALA A 462 -32.00 -25.40 19.18
C ALA A 462 -31.12 -26.65 19.23
N VAL A 463 -29.95 -26.54 19.87
CA VAL A 463 -28.98 -27.64 19.99
C VAL A 463 -29.45 -28.62 21.06
N LEU A 464 -29.70 -29.87 20.65
CA LEU A 464 -30.12 -30.97 21.51
C LEU A 464 -28.96 -31.86 21.96
N ASP A 465 -27.95 -32.02 21.11
CA ASP A 465 -26.79 -32.85 21.41
C ASP A 465 -25.57 -32.36 20.63
N ILE A 466 -24.38 -32.61 21.16
CA ILE A 466 -23.10 -32.18 20.57
C ILE A 466 -22.17 -33.38 20.53
N ARG A 467 -21.48 -33.55 19.40
CA ARG A 467 -20.41 -34.54 19.23
C ARG A 467 -19.18 -33.88 18.64
N TYR A 468 -18.03 -34.42 18.97
CA TYR A 468 -16.78 -34.05 18.33
C TYR A 468 -15.86 -35.25 18.16
N ASN A 469 -14.88 -35.10 17.27
CA ASN A 469 -13.76 -36.03 17.11
C ASN A 469 -12.46 -35.24 17.11
N ARG A 470 -11.40 -35.91 17.56
CA ARG A 470 -10.02 -35.44 17.45
C ARG A 470 -9.43 -36.00 16.16
N VAL A 471 -8.73 -35.16 15.41
CA VAL A 471 -7.93 -35.59 14.25
C VAL A 471 -6.47 -35.26 14.56
N GLY A 472 -5.72 -36.27 14.99
CA GLY A 472 -4.41 -36.07 15.61
C GLY A 472 -4.51 -35.25 16.90
N THR A 473 -3.54 -34.37 17.14
CA THR A 473 -3.47 -33.50 18.33
C THR A 473 -3.85 -32.05 18.06
N THR A 474 -3.99 -31.66 16.79
CA THR A 474 -4.13 -30.26 16.36
C THR A 474 -5.44 -29.94 15.68
N TYR A 475 -6.30 -30.93 15.44
CA TYR A 475 -7.59 -30.71 14.80
C TYR A 475 -8.74 -31.31 15.61
N ALA A 476 -9.90 -30.65 15.52
CA ALA A 476 -11.18 -31.20 15.97
C ALA A 476 -12.28 -30.99 14.93
N VAL A 477 -13.19 -31.95 14.82
CA VAL A 477 -14.40 -31.86 13.98
C VAL A 477 -15.61 -31.85 14.89
N VAL A 478 -16.57 -30.95 14.65
CA VAL A 478 -17.74 -30.76 15.52
C VAL A 478 -19.04 -31.02 14.77
N TRP A 479 -19.97 -31.69 15.44
CA TRP A 479 -21.34 -31.92 15.01
C TRP A 479 -22.32 -31.48 16.09
N VAL A 480 -23.48 -31.00 15.65
CA VAL A 480 -24.59 -30.62 16.52
C VAL A 480 -25.88 -31.25 16.03
N LYS A 481 -26.73 -31.70 16.95
CA LYS A 481 -28.10 -32.12 16.65
C LYS A 481 -29.02 -30.94 16.89
N LEU A 482 -29.80 -30.56 15.89
CA LEU A 482 -30.79 -29.49 16.02
C LEU A 482 -32.19 -30.07 16.15
N ALA A 483 -33.00 -29.45 17.01
CA ALA A 483 -34.40 -29.82 17.20
C ALA A 483 -35.21 -29.67 15.91
N ALA A 484 -36.18 -30.56 15.71
CA ALA A 484 -37.18 -30.44 14.65
C ALA A 484 -37.83 -29.05 14.65
N ASN A 485 -38.00 -28.44 13.47
CA ASN A 485 -38.60 -27.11 13.29
C ASN A 485 -37.99 -25.98 14.14
N SER A 486 -36.71 -26.08 14.55
CA SER A 486 -35.99 -25.02 15.27
C SER A 486 -35.62 -23.83 14.40
N GLY A 487 -35.76 -23.95 13.07
CA GLY A 487 -35.45 -22.88 12.15
C GLY A 487 -33.96 -22.61 12.05
N ASP A 488 -33.61 -21.33 11.97
CA ASP A 488 -32.24 -20.86 11.81
C ASP A 488 -31.49 -20.87 13.15
N THR A 489 -30.38 -21.61 13.20
CA THR A 489 -29.39 -21.52 14.27
C THR A 489 -28.11 -20.90 13.72
N LEU A 490 -27.82 -19.69 14.18
CA LEU A 490 -26.64 -18.92 13.81
C LEU A 490 -25.49 -19.22 14.77
N PHE A 491 -24.25 -19.19 14.28
CA PHE A 491 -23.10 -19.21 15.16
C PHE A 491 -21.94 -18.32 14.70
N ASN A 492 -21.25 -17.77 15.70
CA ASN A 492 -20.03 -17.00 15.56
C ASN A 492 -18.89 -17.70 16.29
N LEU A 493 -17.66 -17.43 15.83
CA LEU A 493 -16.45 -18.04 16.37
C LEU A 493 -15.58 -16.98 17.04
N LYS A 494 -15.00 -17.35 18.19
CA LYS A 494 -13.91 -16.60 18.84
C LYS A 494 -12.71 -17.53 18.99
N CYS A 495 -11.51 -17.01 18.81
CA CYS A 495 -10.27 -17.78 18.85
C CYS A 495 -9.18 -17.00 19.58
N THR A 496 -8.36 -17.69 20.37
CA THR A 496 -7.17 -17.09 21.01
C THR A 496 -5.88 -17.35 20.24
N GLY A 497 -5.94 -18.17 19.19
CA GLY A 497 -4.78 -18.53 18.39
C GLY A 497 -4.41 -17.47 17.35
N PRO A 498 -3.24 -17.62 16.73
CA PRO A 498 -2.73 -16.66 15.76
C PRO A 498 -3.59 -16.66 14.49
N THR A 499 -3.71 -15.49 13.88
CA THR A 499 -4.32 -15.28 12.56
C THR A 499 -3.25 -15.37 11.46
N ARG A 500 -3.67 -15.26 10.19
CA ARG A 500 -2.71 -15.24 9.07
C ARG A 500 -1.85 -13.96 9.06
N PHE A 501 -2.26 -12.90 9.78
CA PHE A 501 -1.43 -11.72 9.98
C PHE A 501 -0.23 -11.99 10.88
N ASP A 502 -0.35 -12.95 11.81
CA ASP A 502 0.67 -13.24 12.81
C ASP A 502 1.67 -14.32 12.33
N THR A 503 1.20 -15.31 11.58
CA THR A 503 2.02 -16.47 11.16
C THR A 503 1.49 -17.15 9.90
N GLY A 504 2.35 -17.92 9.23
CA GLY A 504 1.98 -18.73 8.06
C GLY A 504 1.05 -19.90 8.39
N SER A 505 1.29 -20.60 9.52
CA SER A 505 0.42 -21.67 10.01
C SER A 505 -0.55 -21.13 11.07
N CYS A 506 -1.66 -20.56 10.60
CA CYS A 506 -2.60 -19.85 11.46
C CYS A 506 -3.78 -20.71 11.90
N SER A 507 -4.56 -20.21 12.85
CA SER A 507 -5.83 -20.78 13.26
C SER A 507 -6.78 -20.83 12.07
N LEU A 508 -7.46 -21.97 11.86
CA LEU A 508 -8.30 -22.19 10.70
C LEU A 508 -9.61 -22.89 11.09
N PHE A 509 -10.73 -22.39 10.57
CA PHE A 509 -12.01 -23.08 10.57
C PHE A 509 -12.42 -23.41 9.14
N GLN A 510 -12.65 -24.69 8.87
CA GLN A 510 -13.12 -25.21 7.59
C GLN A 510 -14.58 -25.62 7.76
N SER A 511 -15.50 -24.75 7.32
CA SER A 511 -16.94 -24.98 7.42
C SER A 511 -17.39 -26.14 6.53
N ASP A 512 -18.32 -26.95 7.01
CA ASP A 512 -19.03 -27.98 6.23
C ASP A 512 -20.53 -27.65 6.17
N LEU A 513 -21.16 -27.50 7.34
CA LEU A 513 -22.56 -27.12 7.55
C LEU A 513 -23.59 -28.09 6.96
N SER A 514 -23.18 -29.24 6.42
CA SER A 514 -24.10 -30.22 5.85
C SER A 514 -24.89 -30.98 6.92
N MET A 515 -26.12 -31.34 6.54
CA MET A 515 -26.91 -32.31 7.28
C MET A 515 -26.30 -33.70 7.13
N VAL A 516 -26.16 -34.43 8.23
CA VAL A 516 -25.59 -35.77 8.26
C VAL A 516 -26.64 -36.78 7.80
N THR A 517 -26.36 -37.48 6.70
CA THR A 517 -27.20 -38.58 6.18
C THR A 517 -26.79 -39.94 6.73
N ASP A 518 -25.50 -40.11 7.06
CA ASP A 518 -24.92 -41.32 7.64
C ASP A 518 -24.46 -41.04 9.08
N THR A 519 -25.28 -41.46 10.04
CA THR A 519 -25.04 -41.21 11.46
C THR A 519 -23.83 -41.96 12.02
N THR A 520 -23.28 -42.95 11.29
CA THR A 520 -22.05 -43.65 11.69
C THR A 520 -20.80 -42.78 11.58
N LYS A 521 -20.88 -41.67 10.82
CA LYS A 521 -19.78 -40.69 10.65
C LYS A 521 -19.75 -39.60 11.70
N ILE A 522 -20.71 -39.57 12.62
CA ILE A 522 -20.76 -38.60 13.71
C ILE A 522 -19.65 -38.90 14.71
N GLY A 523 -19.06 -37.85 15.29
CA GLY A 523 -18.06 -38.00 16.33
C GLY A 523 -18.54 -38.83 17.52
N THR A 524 -17.61 -39.51 18.19
CA THR A 524 -17.92 -40.39 19.33
C THR A 524 -17.79 -39.68 20.67
N LEU A 525 -17.06 -38.57 20.73
CA LEU A 525 -16.82 -37.83 21.97
C LEU A 525 -17.94 -36.83 22.23
N LYS A 526 -18.33 -36.71 23.50
CA LYS A 526 -19.25 -35.66 23.98
C LYS A 526 -18.46 -34.57 24.70
N PRO A 527 -18.75 -33.27 24.48
CA PRO A 527 -18.26 -32.23 25.37
C PRO A 527 -18.75 -32.46 26.80
N ALA A 528 -17.94 -32.10 27.79
CA ALA A 528 -18.40 -32.10 29.18
C ALA A 528 -19.44 -31.00 29.39
N ALA A 529 -20.66 -31.36 29.80
CA ALA A 529 -21.74 -30.40 30.05
C ALA A 529 -21.50 -29.66 31.36
N ARG A 530 -20.89 -28.47 31.30
CA ARG A 530 -20.41 -27.73 32.47
C ARG A 530 -20.51 -26.23 32.26
N PHE A 531 -20.79 -25.49 33.32
CA PHE A 531 -20.60 -24.03 33.35
C PHE A 531 -20.15 -23.57 34.74
N GLY A 532 -19.52 -22.40 34.78
CA GLY A 532 -19.17 -21.72 36.02
C GLY A 532 -19.17 -20.21 35.81
N LEU A 533 -19.88 -19.48 36.68
CA LEU A 533 -19.89 -18.03 36.73
C LEU A 533 -19.37 -17.60 38.11
N HIS A 534 -18.18 -17.01 38.15
CA HIS A 534 -17.50 -16.65 39.39
C HIS A 534 -16.60 -15.43 39.24
N ASN A 535 -16.26 -14.79 40.36
CA ASN A 535 -15.27 -13.71 40.43
C ASN A 535 -13.84 -14.20 40.74
N GLY A 536 -13.64 -15.52 40.81
CA GLY A 536 -12.38 -16.16 41.20
C GLY A 536 -12.35 -16.66 42.65
N VAL A 537 -13.39 -16.35 43.45
CA VAL A 537 -13.51 -16.78 44.86
C VAL A 537 -14.89 -17.40 45.14
N ALA A 538 -15.96 -16.73 44.71
CA ALA A 538 -17.34 -17.18 44.89
C ALA A 538 -18.09 -17.25 43.54
N GLY A 539 -19.08 -18.13 43.44
CA GLY A 539 -19.85 -18.32 42.22
C GLY A 539 -20.81 -19.50 42.23
N ILE A 540 -21.43 -19.73 41.07
CA ILE A 540 -22.38 -20.81 40.79
C ILE A 540 -21.98 -21.54 39.50
N GLY A 541 -22.26 -22.83 39.44
CA GLY A 541 -22.04 -23.63 38.24
C GLY A 541 -22.90 -24.88 38.19
N ALA A 542 -22.62 -25.72 37.20
CA ALA A 542 -23.10 -27.09 37.13
C ALA A 542 -22.04 -28.00 36.52
N ASN A 543 -22.06 -29.27 36.92
CA ASN A 543 -21.18 -30.30 36.38
C ASN A 543 -21.92 -31.30 35.47
N GLU A 544 -21.15 -32.16 34.80
CA GLU A 544 -21.61 -33.14 33.82
C GLU A 544 -22.53 -34.23 34.40
N LYS A 545 -22.65 -34.30 35.73
CA LYS A 545 -23.57 -35.21 36.44
C LYS A 545 -24.93 -34.57 36.71
N GLY A 546 -25.17 -33.34 36.23
CA GLY A 546 -26.40 -32.59 36.46
C GLY A 546 -26.51 -32.00 37.87
N VAL A 547 -25.38 -31.78 38.55
CA VAL A 547 -25.35 -31.25 39.92
C VAL A 547 -24.99 -29.78 39.89
N VAL A 548 -25.79 -28.95 40.57
CA VAL A 548 -25.48 -27.54 40.84
C VAL A 548 -24.26 -27.46 41.77
N THR A 549 -23.28 -26.66 41.38
CA THR A 549 -22.08 -26.38 42.19
C THR A 549 -22.14 -24.94 42.71
N LEU A 550 -21.74 -24.74 43.97
CA LEU A 550 -21.70 -23.44 44.63
C LEU A 550 -20.34 -23.27 45.31
N ALA A 551 -19.76 -22.09 45.17
CA ALA A 551 -18.54 -21.70 45.89
C ALA A 551 -18.83 -20.41 46.66
N THR A 552 -18.57 -20.43 47.96
CA THR A 552 -18.70 -19.28 48.86
C THR A 552 -17.78 -19.48 50.07
N THR A 553 -17.57 -18.42 50.86
CA THR A 553 -16.87 -18.54 52.13
C THR A 553 -17.70 -19.39 53.09
N ALA A 554 -17.05 -20.29 53.83
CA ALA A 554 -17.74 -21.10 54.83
C ALA A 554 -18.34 -20.20 55.92
N GLY A 555 -19.66 -20.25 56.08
CA GLY A 555 -20.35 -19.62 57.20
C GLY A 555 -20.24 -20.46 58.47
N THR A 556 -20.16 -19.80 59.64
CA THR A 556 -20.30 -20.46 60.94
C THR A 556 -21.51 -19.87 61.65
N PRO A 557 -22.68 -20.53 61.57
CA PRO A 557 -23.89 -19.96 62.14
C PRO A 557 -23.85 -19.96 63.67
N THR A 558 -24.42 -18.91 64.26
CA THR A 558 -24.52 -18.72 65.72
C THR A 558 -25.53 -19.70 66.30
N ASN A 559 -26.69 -19.89 65.65
CA ASN A 559 -27.65 -20.94 65.98
C ASN A 559 -27.62 -22.08 64.94
N LYS A 560 -27.17 -23.27 65.36
CA LYS A 560 -27.09 -24.47 64.48
C LYS A 560 -28.35 -25.32 64.47
N THR A 561 -29.33 -25.02 65.32
CA THR A 561 -30.49 -25.89 65.58
C THR A 561 -31.79 -25.36 65.03
N THR A 562 -31.89 -24.06 64.75
CA THR A 562 -33.12 -23.43 64.25
C THR A 562 -32.80 -22.46 63.11
N PRO A 563 -33.40 -22.61 61.93
CA PRO A 563 -33.26 -21.64 60.85
C PRO A 563 -33.72 -20.25 61.28
N SER A 564 -32.92 -19.23 60.98
CA SER A 564 -33.28 -17.81 61.18
C SER A 564 -34.38 -17.36 60.24
N GLY A 565 -34.48 -18.00 59.08
CA GLY A 565 -35.56 -17.78 58.13
C GLY A 565 -35.49 -18.71 56.93
N PHE A 566 -36.31 -18.42 55.93
CA PHE A 566 -36.37 -19.17 54.68
C PHE A 566 -36.37 -18.23 53.48
N VAL A 567 -35.72 -18.66 52.41
CA VAL A 567 -35.87 -18.05 51.07
C VAL A 567 -36.64 -19.00 50.17
N LEU A 568 -37.47 -18.46 49.30
CA LEU A 568 -38.20 -19.24 48.30
C LEU A 568 -37.28 -19.46 47.09
N ILE A 569 -37.03 -20.72 46.74
CA ILE A 569 -36.26 -21.11 45.56
C ILE A 569 -37.07 -22.15 44.79
N ASN A 570 -37.28 -21.94 43.50
CA ASN A 570 -37.87 -22.96 42.64
C ASN A 570 -36.81 -24.03 42.31
N ILE A 571 -37.03 -25.25 42.81
CA ILE A 571 -36.13 -26.39 42.61
C ILE A 571 -36.89 -27.44 41.82
N ASN A 572 -36.45 -27.69 40.58
CA ASN A 572 -37.04 -28.67 39.67
C ASN A 572 -38.56 -28.47 39.45
N GLY A 573 -39.01 -27.22 39.27
CA GLY A 573 -40.41 -26.91 38.99
C GLY A 573 -41.30 -26.72 40.21
N THR A 574 -40.75 -26.86 41.41
CA THR A 574 -41.51 -26.68 42.66
C THR A 574 -40.88 -25.60 43.52
N ASP A 575 -41.69 -24.66 44.00
CA ASP A 575 -41.24 -23.68 44.98
C ASP A 575 -40.95 -24.36 46.32
N ARG A 576 -39.70 -24.24 46.79
CA ARG A 576 -39.23 -24.81 48.05
C ARG A 576 -38.74 -23.70 48.97
N LYS A 577 -38.99 -23.87 50.27
CA LYS A 577 -38.42 -23.03 51.32
C LYS A 577 -37.02 -23.56 51.65
N VAL A 578 -36.00 -22.79 51.31
CA VAL A 578 -34.60 -23.11 51.64
C VAL A 578 -34.22 -22.35 52.91
N PRO A 579 -33.86 -23.03 54.01
CA PRO A 579 -33.52 -22.37 55.26
C PRO A 579 -32.20 -21.62 55.17
N TYR A 580 -32.07 -20.52 55.91
CA TYR A 580 -30.80 -19.88 56.24
C TYR A 580 -30.66 -19.71 57.75
N TYR A 581 -29.43 -19.64 58.23
CA TYR A 581 -29.05 -19.53 59.65
C TYR A 581 -28.24 -18.24 59.85
N ASP A 582 -28.24 -17.69 61.06
CA ASP A 582 -27.63 -16.41 61.43
C ASP A 582 -26.13 -16.50 61.67
#